data_AF-A0A380WRF8-F1
#
_entry.id   AF-A0A380WRF8-F1
#
_cell.length_a   1.000
_cell.length_b   1.000
_cell.length_c   1.000
_cell.angle_alpha   90.00
_cell.angle_beta   90.00
_cell.angle_gamma   90.00
#
_symmetry.space_group_name_H-M   'P 1'
#
loop_
_entity.id
_entity.type
_entity.pdbx_description
1 polymer ?
#
loop_
_entity_poly.entity_id
_entity_poly.type
_entity_poly.pdbx_seq_one_letter_code
_entity_poly.pdbx_strand_id
1 'polypeptide(L)'
;MRMMLKVSIPTEDGNRAIKDGSLPQAIERVMADLKPEAAYFTAEAGRRTAFIFLDVAHSSDMPMVAERFFFGFNANVDMIPVMNAEDLRKGPPATMAVLAG
;
A
#
# COMPACT_ATOMS: atom_id res chain seq x y z
N MET A 1 -11.66 5.39 1.63
CA MET A 1 -10.55 6.37 1.53
C MET A 1 -9.48 5.75 0.67
N ARG A 2 -9.01 6.49 -0.33
CA ARG A 2 -7.89 6.06 -1.17
C ARG A 2 -6.60 6.11 -0.36
N MET A 3 -5.93 4.97 -0.26
CA MET A 3 -4.69 4.80 0.48
C MET A 3 -3.60 4.27 -0.45
N MET A 4 -2.39 4.80 -0.29
CA MET A 4 -1.17 4.17 -0.79
C MET A 4 -0.59 3.31 0.33
N LEU A 5 -0.39 2.04 0.03
CA LEU A 5 0.37 1.10 0.82
C LEU A 5 1.77 0.97 0.25
N LYS A 6 2.79 1.33 1.04
CA LYS A 6 4.18 1.03 0.73
C LYS A 6 4.63 -0.16 1.57
N VAL A 7 5.01 -1.25 0.92
CA VAL A 7 5.48 -2.47 1.59
C VAL A 7 6.95 -2.68 1.22
N SER A 8 7.87 -2.68 2.19
CA SER A 8 9.30 -2.92 1.95
C SER A 8 9.76 -4.16 2.71
N ILE A 9 10.21 -5.19 1.98
CA ILE A 9 10.57 -6.49 2.56
C ILE A 9 12.08 -6.56 2.77
N PRO A 10 12.58 -7.00 3.96
CA PRO A 10 14.00 -7.24 4.17
C PRO A 10 14.55 -8.23 3.13
N THR A 11 15.77 -8.00 2.67
CA THR A 11 16.35 -8.78 1.56
C THR A 11 16.42 -10.28 1.86
N GLU A 12 16.79 -10.63 3.09
CA GLU A 12 16.88 -12.04 3.53
C GLU A 12 15.51 -12.72 3.53
N ASP A 13 14.50 -12.10 4.17
CA ASP A 13 13.13 -12.61 4.23
C ASP A 13 12.53 -12.73 2.83
N GLY A 14 12.72 -11.73 1.98
CA GLY A 14 12.25 -11.77 0.59
C GLY A 14 12.95 -12.84 -0.25
N ASN A 15 14.24 -13.11 -0.02
CA ASN A 15 14.95 -14.18 -0.71
C ASN A 15 14.45 -15.56 -0.28
N ARG A 16 14.21 -15.77 1.02
CA ARG A 16 13.61 -16.99 1.55
C ARG A 16 12.22 -17.21 0.97
N ALA A 17 11.37 -16.18 1.02
CA ALA A 17 9.99 -16.23 0.56
C ALA A 17 9.83 -16.44 -0.96
N ILE A 18 10.82 -16.03 -1.75
CA ILE A 18 10.85 -16.38 -3.19
C ILE A 18 11.22 -17.85 -3.38
N LYS A 19 12.22 -18.36 -2.64
CA LYS A 19 12.68 -19.75 -2.77
C LYS A 19 11.61 -20.76 -2.36
N ASP A 20 10.86 -20.47 -1.31
CA ASP A 20 9.77 -21.33 -0.83
C ASP A 20 8.42 -21.06 -1.52
N GLY A 21 8.34 -20.06 -2.40
CA GLY A 21 7.15 -19.72 -3.17
C GLY A 21 6.06 -18.95 -2.41
N SER A 22 6.27 -18.63 -1.13
CA SER A 22 5.29 -17.90 -0.32
C SER A 22 5.07 -16.46 -0.79
N LEU A 23 6.11 -15.77 -1.29
CA LEU A 23 5.98 -14.39 -1.78
C LEU A 23 5.04 -14.26 -2.98
N PRO A 24 5.27 -14.95 -4.13
CA PRO A 24 4.36 -14.84 -5.27
C PRO A 24 2.92 -15.23 -4.92
N GLN A 25 2.72 -16.29 -4.14
CA GLN A 25 1.39 -16.71 -3.69
C GLN A 25 0.69 -15.63 -2.84
N ALA A 26 1.43 -14.95 -1.96
CA ALA A 26 0.86 -13.87 -1.16
C ALA A 26 0.48 -12.66 -2.03
N ILE A 27 1.32 -12.29 -3.01
CA ILE A 27 1.00 -11.20 -3.93
C ILE A 27 -0.26 -11.54 -4.73
N GLU A 28 -0.39 -12.76 -5.26
CA GLU A 28 -1.61 -13.21 -5.95
C GLU A 28 -2.86 -13.08 -5.07
N ARG A 29 -2.78 -13.55 -3.81
CA ARG A 29 -3.89 -13.43 -2.85
C ARG A 29 -4.23 -11.97 -2.54
N VAL A 30 -3.24 -11.11 -2.37
CA VAL A 30 -3.45 -9.68 -2.13
C VAL A 30 -4.15 -9.03 -3.31
N MET A 31 -3.73 -9.32 -4.55
CA MET A 31 -4.37 -8.77 -5.74
C MET A 31 -5.82 -9.27 -5.89
N ALA A 32 -6.07 -10.55 -5.57
CA ALA A 32 -7.40 -11.15 -5.66
C ALA A 32 -8.37 -10.60 -4.58
N ASP A 33 -7.91 -10.49 -3.34
CA ASP A 33 -8.72 -10.07 -2.20
C ASP A 33 -8.98 -8.57 -2.20
N LEU A 34 -7.92 -7.77 -2.38
CA LEU A 34 -8.00 -6.32 -2.21
C LEU A 34 -8.37 -5.58 -3.49
N LYS A 35 -8.17 -6.20 -4.67
CA LYS A 35 -8.45 -5.62 -5.99
C LYS A 35 -8.00 -4.15 -6.07
N PRO A 36 -6.70 -3.89 -5.85
CA PRO A 36 -6.21 -2.52 -5.82
C PRO A 36 -6.45 -1.81 -7.17
N GLU A 37 -6.60 -0.50 -7.11
CA GLU A 37 -6.66 0.37 -8.29
C GLU A 37 -5.39 0.25 -9.12
N ALA A 38 -4.24 0.16 -8.44
CA ALA A 38 -2.94 -0.07 -9.06
C ALA A 38 -1.98 -0.72 -8.08
N ALA A 39 -1.06 -1.52 -8.61
CA ALA A 39 0.06 -2.06 -7.85
C ALA A 39 1.34 -1.97 -8.70
N TYR A 40 2.38 -1.37 -8.12
CA TYR A 40 3.69 -1.23 -8.72
C TYR A 40 4.73 -1.91 -7.83
N PHE A 41 5.66 -2.62 -8.45
CA PHE A 41 6.71 -3.36 -7.75
C PHE A 41 8.06 -2.84 -8.23
N THR A 42 8.95 -2.50 -7.30
CA THR A 42 10.25 -1.91 -7.60
C THR A 42 11.29 -2.30 -6.55
N ALA A 43 12.53 -1.90 -6.81
CA ALA A 43 13.57 -1.86 -5.79
C ALA A 43 13.67 -0.45 -5.22
N GLU A 44 13.59 -0.33 -3.90
CA GLU A 44 13.82 0.94 -3.19
C GLU A 44 14.75 0.65 -2.01
N ALA A 45 15.81 1.45 -1.85
CA ALA A 45 16.85 1.23 -0.83
C ALA A 45 17.41 -0.20 -0.80
N GLY A 46 17.56 -0.83 -1.98
CA GLY A 46 18.05 -2.20 -2.11
C GLY A 46 17.08 -3.30 -1.66
N ARG A 47 15.82 -2.95 -1.39
CA ARG A 47 14.77 -3.87 -0.92
C ARG A 47 13.65 -4.03 -1.94
N ARG A 48 13.04 -5.22 -1.96
CA ARG A 48 11.81 -5.47 -2.72
C ARG A 48 10.70 -4.63 -2.11
N THR A 49 10.16 -3.72 -2.91
CA THR A 49 9.18 -2.74 -2.44
C THR A 49 7.97 -2.74 -3.36
N ALA A 50 6.78 -2.78 -2.77
CA ALA A 50 5.51 -2.65 -3.47
C ALA A 50 4.84 -1.32 -3.10
N PHE A 51 4.26 -0.65 -4.08
CA PHE A 51 3.34 0.47 -3.92
C PHE A 51 1.97 0.02 -4.40
N ILE A 52 1.01 -0.10 -3.49
CA ILE A 52 -0.32 -0.63 -3.76
C ILE A 52 -1.33 0.46 -3.43
N PHE A 53 -2.16 0.84 -4.39
CA PHE A 53 -3.18 1.86 -4.24
C PHE A 53 -4.54 1.18 -4.11
N LEU A 54 -5.19 1.32 -2.97
CA LEU A 54 -6.46 0.66 -2.68
C LEU A 54 -7.42 1.57 -1.89
N ASP A 55 -8.70 1.23 -1.95
CA ASP A 55 -9.71 1.85 -1.09
C ASP A 55 -9.82 1.10 0.24
N VAL A 56 -9.61 1.84 1.33
CA VAL A 56 -9.84 1.37 2.70
C VAL A 56 -11.12 2.01 3.21
N ALA A 57 -12.13 1.21 3.53
CA ALA A 57 -13.44 1.70 3.94
C ALA A 57 -13.39 2.32 5.34
N HIS A 58 -12.80 1.61 6.31
CA HIS A 58 -12.69 2.05 7.70
C HIS A 58 -11.24 1.96 8.19
N SER A 59 -10.82 2.85 9.08
CA SER A 59 -9.48 2.78 9.69
C SER A 59 -9.23 1.47 10.44
N SER A 60 -10.29 0.83 10.95
CA SER A 60 -10.24 -0.51 11.54
C SER A 60 -9.84 -1.62 10.57
N ASP A 61 -9.92 -1.37 9.26
CA ASP A 61 -9.57 -2.35 8.22
C ASP A 61 -8.06 -2.34 7.92
N MET A 62 -7.33 -1.35 8.45
CA MET A 62 -5.87 -1.20 8.23
C MET A 62 -5.06 -2.43 8.65
N PRO A 63 -5.28 -3.05 9.84
CA PRO A 63 -4.56 -4.25 10.23
C PRO A 63 -4.80 -5.42 9.28
N MET A 64 -6.02 -5.60 8.75
CA MET A 64 -6.34 -6.71 7.82
C MET A 64 -5.47 -6.68 6.56
N VAL A 65 -5.07 -5.48 6.12
CA VAL A 65 -4.18 -5.27 4.98
C VAL A 65 -2.71 -5.40 5.40
N ALA A 66 -2.30 -4.70 6.45
CA ALA A 66 -0.90 -4.60 6.85
C ALA A 66 -0.33 -5.90 7.45
N GLU A 67 -1.12 -6.61 8.26
CA GLU A 67 -0.66 -7.81 9.01
C GLU A 67 -0.21 -8.95 8.10
N ARG A 68 -0.79 -9.05 6.89
CA ARG A 68 -0.38 -10.00 5.87
C ARG A 68 1.10 -9.85 5.50
N PHE A 69 1.61 -8.61 5.52
CA PHE A 69 2.99 -8.31 5.19
C PHE A 69 3.91 -8.29 6.41
N PHE A 70 3.39 -7.86 7.57
CA PHE A 70 4.12 -7.93 8.84
C PHE A 70 4.46 -9.38 9.20
N PHE A 71 3.44 -10.22 9.40
CA PHE A 71 3.66 -11.61 9.80
C PHE A 71 4.22 -12.48 8.67
N GLY A 72 3.87 -12.18 7.41
CA GLY A 72 4.31 -12.98 6.27
C GLY A 72 5.77 -12.77 5.88
N PHE A 73 6.25 -11.52 5.97
CA PHE A 73 7.52 -11.12 5.34
C PHE A 73 8.41 -10.25 6.22
N ASN A 74 8.05 -10.01 7.49
CA ASN A 74 8.76 -9.07 8.35
C ASN A 74 8.91 -7.69 7.67
N ALA A 75 7.87 -7.29 6.93
CA ALA A 75 7.92 -6.11 6.08
C ALA A 75 7.74 -4.82 6.89
N ASN A 76 8.33 -3.74 6.41
CA ASN A 76 7.94 -2.39 6.81
C ASN A 76 6.73 -1.98 5.96
N VAL A 77 5.67 -1.47 6.58
CA VAL A 77 4.45 -1.04 5.87
C VAL A 77 4.09 0.39 6.27
N ASP A 78 4.03 1.29 5.28
CA ASP A 78 3.45 2.62 5.44
C ASP A 78 2.06 2.66 4.77
N MET A 79 1.06 3.20 5.48
CA MET A 79 -0.28 3.44 4.92
C MET A 79 -0.54 4.95 4.89
N ILE A 80 -0.64 5.52 3.69
CA ILE A 80 -0.68 6.98 3.49
C ILE A 80 -1.96 7.32 2.72
N PRO A 81 -2.85 8.19 3.24
CA PRO A 81 -3.95 8.71 2.45
C PRO A 81 -3.43 9.47 1.22
N VAL A 82 -3.97 9.19 0.05
CA VAL A 82 -3.55 9.84 -1.20
C VAL A 82 -4.74 10.31 -2.01
N MET A 83 -4.50 11.32 -2.85
CA MET A 83 -5.47 11.88 -3.77
C MET A 83 -5.05 11.55 -5.20
N ASN A 84 -6.00 11.13 -6.03
CA ASN A 84 -5.77 11.15 -7.47
C ASN A 84 -6.02 12.57 -8.04
N ALA A 85 -5.87 12.74 -9.35
CA ALA A 85 -6.05 14.05 -9.99
C ALA A 85 -7.48 14.60 -9.86
N GLU A 86 -8.51 13.74 -9.77
CA GLU A 86 -9.89 14.17 -9.57
C GLU A 86 -10.13 14.64 -8.13
N ASP A 87 -9.63 13.88 -7.15
CA ASP A 87 -9.72 14.24 -5.73
C ASP A 87 -9.02 15.57 -5.46
N LEU A 88 -7.82 15.76 -6.02
CA LEU A 88 -7.03 16.98 -5.85
C LEU A 88 -7.79 18.22 -6.34
N ARG A 89 -8.55 18.13 -7.45
CA ARG A 89 -9.31 19.28 -7.98
C ARG A 89 -10.39 19.79 -7.02
N LYS A 90 -10.85 18.95 -6.09
CA LYS A 90 -11.88 19.32 -5.10
C LYS A 90 -11.29 20.13 -3.93
N GLY A 91 -9.97 20.05 -3.70
CA GLY A 91 -9.29 20.68 -2.57
C GLY A 91 -9.11 22.21 -2.68
N PRO A 92 -8.39 22.75 -3.69
CA PRO A 92 -8.04 24.16 -3.75
C PRO A 92 -9.20 25.15 -3.61
N PRO A 93 -10.40 24.94 -4.23
CA PRO A 93 -11.55 25.81 -4.00
C PRO A 93 -11.98 25.86 -2.52
N ALA A 94 -11.96 24.71 -1.83
CA ALA A 94 -12.29 24.63 -0.40
C ALA A 94 -11.22 25.32 0.47
N THR A 95 -9.94 25.19 0.11
CA THR A 95 -8.85 25.88 0.82
C THR A 95 -8.98 27.40 0.74
N MET A 96 -9.32 27.94 -0.44
CA MET A 96 -9.51 29.39 -0.59
C MET A 96 -10.68 29.93 0.23
N ALA A 97 -11.76 29.15 0.39
CA ALA A 97 -12.88 29.53 1.24
C ALA A 97 -12.50 29.62 2.73
N VAL A 98 -11.60 28.75 3.21
CA VAL A 98 -11.09 28.78 4.60
C VAL A 98 -10.19 29.99 4.84
N LEU A 99 -9.34 30.36 3.88
CA LEU A 99 -8.39 31.47 4.03
C LEU A 99 -9.03 32.87 3.88
N ALA A 100 -10.23 32.94 3.30
CA ALA A 100 -10.96 34.18 3.08
C ALA A 100 -11.89 34.57 4.24
N GLY A 101 -12.06 33.70 5.25
CA GLY A 101 -12.83 33.95 6.47
C GLY A 101 -11.95 34.23 7.67
#